data_AF-A0A5Q4YWL7-F1
#
_entry.id   AF-A0A5Q4YWL7-F1
#
_cell.length_a   1.000
_cell.length_b   1.000
_cell.length_c   1.000
_cell.angle_alpha   90.00
_cell.angle_beta   90.00
_cell.angle_gamma   90.00
#
_symmetry.space_group_name_H-M   'P 1'
#
loop_
_entity.id
_entity.type
_entity.pdbx_description
1 polymer ?
#
loop_
_entity_poly.entity_id
_entity_poly.type
_entity_poly.pdbx_seq_one_letter_code
_entity_poly.pdbx_strand_id
1 'polypeptide(L)'
;MRPRNQVIFNLVEEWGAKAKGLGVQYVAHAITAAGVATCLGESLAGGGMEPKTHPDQEYWRKVKSPDDAGIDLAAIARIEIDCTLLPCAGGNDGCLLIVPFLVQQAGFGDLPLRIFSHRYEGGDISKPKRYFDCRSASPRGELKRLFAVNGSWDWAAP
;
A
#
# COMPACT_ATOMS: atom_id res chain seq x y z
N MET A 1 16.86 2.43 6.02
CA MET A 1 15.47 2.52 6.53
C MET A 1 14.74 3.75 5.98
N ARG A 2 13.41 3.70 5.80
CA ARG A 2 12.60 4.94 5.84
C ARG A 2 12.27 5.23 7.31
N PRO A 3 12.02 6.49 7.71
CA PRO A 3 11.41 6.75 9.01
C PRO A 3 10.07 6.02 9.09
N ARG A 4 9.90 5.18 10.12
CA ARG A 4 8.61 4.52 10.42
C ARG A 4 7.56 5.61 10.56
N ASN A 5 6.47 5.50 9.81
CA ASN A 5 5.31 6.35 10.07
C ASN A 5 4.60 5.78 11.31
N GLN A 6 5.00 6.26 12.48
CA GLN A 6 4.55 5.70 13.77
C GLN A 6 3.03 5.72 13.90
N VAL A 7 2.35 6.68 13.27
CA VAL A 7 0.89 6.75 13.24
C VAL A 7 0.29 5.54 12.54
N ILE A 8 0.75 5.24 11.32
CA ILE A 8 0.26 4.07 10.55
C ILE A 8 0.63 2.77 11.27
N PHE A 9 1.86 2.69 11.78
CA PHE A 9 2.33 1.50 12.49
C PHE A 9 1.48 1.21 13.72
N ASN A 10 1.18 2.20 14.55
CA ASN A 10 0.31 2.05 15.72
C ASN A 10 -1.11 1.64 15.33
N LEU A 11 -1.68 2.28 14.30
CA LEU A 11 -3.03 1.96 13.82
C LEU A 11 -3.13 0.49 13.36
N VAL A 12 -2.14 0.02 12.59
CA VAL A 12 -2.12 -1.34 12.06
C VAL A 12 -1.83 -2.38 13.15
N GLU A 13 -0.92 -2.09 14.09
CA GLU A 13 -0.68 -2.94 15.27
C GLU A 13 -1.94 -3.09 16.13
N GLU A 14 -2.64 -1.99 16.41
CA GLU A 14 -3.90 -2.02 17.16
C GLU A 14 -4.99 -2.83 16.44
N TRP A 15 -5.08 -2.73 15.12
CA TRP A 15 -5.99 -3.56 14.33
C TRP A 15 -5.59 -5.04 14.32
N GLY A 16 -4.29 -5.34 14.20
CA GLY A 16 -3.77 -6.70 14.30
C GLY A 16 -4.10 -7.36 15.64
N ALA A 17 -3.95 -6.61 16.74
CA ALA A 17 -4.33 -7.05 18.08
C ALA A 17 -5.84 -7.31 18.21
N LYS A 18 -6.68 -6.44 17.62
CA LYS A 18 -8.16 -6.60 17.62
C LYS A 18 -8.64 -7.73 16.71
N ALA A 19 -7.93 -8.00 15.60
CA ALA A 19 -8.26 -9.05 14.63
C ALA A 19 -7.84 -10.47 15.08
N LYS A 20 -7.56 -10.69 16.37
CA LYS A 20 -7.15 -11.99 16.95
C LYS A 20 -5.96 -12.63 16.22
N GLY A 21 -5.02 -11.82 15.73
CA GLY A 21 -3.81 -12.32 15.07
C GLY A 21 -3.97 -12.75 13.60
N LEU A 22 -5.13 -12.55 12.96
CA LEU A 22 -5.29 -12.81 11.52
C LEU A 22 -4.44 -11.87 10.65
N GLY A 23 -4.02 -10.73 11.21
CA GLY A 23 -3.12 -9.76 10.62
C GLY A 23 -3.74 -8.99 9.44
N VAL A 24 -3.53 -7.67 9.41
CA VAL A 24 -3.97 -6.84 8.29
C VAL A 24 -3.24 -7.28 7.02
N GLN A 25 -3.98 -7.58 5.95
CA GLN A 25 -3.43 -7.92 4.65
C GLN A 25 -3.34 -6.69 3.74
N TYR A 26 -4.30 -5.78 3.85
CA TYR A 26 -4.35 -4.57 3.03
C TYR A 26 -5.05 -3.42 3.75
N VAL A 27 -4.43 -2.24 3.74
CA VAL A 27 -5.06 -0.97 4.11
C VAL A 27 -4.32 0.20 3.47
N ALA A 28 -5.05 1.29 3.16
CA ALA A 28 -4.48 2.50 2.59
C ALA A 28 -4.85 3.74 3.40
N HIS A 29 -3.89 4.66 3.54
CA HIS A 29 -4.05 5.91 4.27
C HIS A 29 -3.69 7.10 3.38
N ALA A 30 -4.54 8.12 3.33
CA ALA A 30 -4.14 9.43 2.83
C ALA A 30 -3.34 10.16 3.91
N ILE A 31 -2.19 10.68 3.53
CA ILE A 31 -1.28 11.42 4.41
C ILE A 31 -1.23 12.86 3.94
N THR A 32 -1.55 13.79 4.84
CA THR A 32 -1.45 15.23 4.54
C THR A 32 -0.01 15.74 4.68
N ALA A 33 0.27 16.96 4.20
CA ALA A 33 1.57 17.60 4.38
C ALA A 33 1.96 17.79 5.86
N ALA A 34 0.95 17.93 6.74
CA ALA A 34 1.14 18.01 8.19
C ALA A 34 1.37 16.64 8.86
N GLY A 35 1.38 15.54 8.09
CA GLY A 35 1.62 14.19 8.61
C GLY A 35 0.40 13.51 9.24
N VAL A 36 -0.80 14.08 9.08
CA VAL A 36 -2.05 13.45 9.52
C VAL A 36 -2.38 12.29 8.60
N ALA A 37 -2.68 11.13 9.17
CA ALA A 37 -3.07 9.92 8.45
C ALA A 37 -4.58 9.68 8.58
N THR A 38 -5.27 9.55 7.44
CA THR A 38 -6.68 9.21 7.37
C THR A 38 -6.84 7.89 6.62
N CYS A 39 -7.51 6.92 7.23
CA CYS A 39 -7.78 5.63 6.59
C CYS A 39 -8.80 5.79 5.46
N LEU A 40 -8.51 5.24 4.29
CA LEU A 40 -9.35 5.38 3.09
C LEU A 40 -10.49 4.35 3.01
N GLY A 41 -10.44 3.31 3.84
CA GLY A 41 -11.43 2.24 3.88
C GLY A 41 -11.16 1.28 5.04
N GLU A 42 -12.06 0.32 5.25
CA GLU A 42 -11.84 -0.71 6.27
C GLU A 42 -10.69 -1.64 5.87
N SER A 43 -9.80 -1.95 6.81
CA SER A 43 -8.71 -2.89 6.59
C SER A 43 -9.25 -4.27 6.22
N LEU A 44 -8.60 -4.97 5.29
CA LEU A 44 -8.94 -6.36 4.98
C LEU A 44 -8.04 -7.35 5.74
N ALA A 45 -8.67 -8.35 6.35
CA ALA A 45 -8.00 -9.46 7.03
C ALA A 45 -8.22 -10.75 6.24
N GLY A 46 -7.12 -11.45 5.92
CA GLY A 46 -7.16 -12.66 5.09
C GLY A 46 -7.60 -12.41 3.63
N GLY A 47 -7.14 -13.24 2.70
CA GLY A 47 -7.54 -13.14 1.29
C GLY A 47 -6.85 -14.17 0.41
N GLY A 48 -7.53 -14.57 -0.67
CA GLY A 48 -7.00 -15.50 -1.65
C GLY A 48 -5.90 -14.87 -2.51
N MET A 49 -5.03 -15.69 -3.08
CA MET A 49 -3.99 -15.24 -4.03
C MET A 49 -4.55 -15.05 -5.46
N GLU A 50 -5.84 -15.30 -5.68
CA GLU A 50 -6.45 -15.20 -7.01
C GLU A 50 -6.82 -13.74 -7.36
N PRO A 51 -6.68 -13.32 -8.62
CA PRO A 51 -6.96 -11.94 -9.03
C PRO A 51 -8.33 -11.40 -8.63
N LYS A 52 -9.38 -12.24 -8.59
CA LYS A 52 -10.74 -11.77 -8.25
C LYS A 52 -11.00 -11.59 -6.75
N THR A 53 -10.19 -12.23 -5.92
CA THR A 53 -10.30 -12.28 -4.45
C THR A 53 -9.05 -11.72 -3.77
N HIS A 54 -8.17 -11.09 -4.55
CA HIS A 54 -6.95 -10.49 -4.03
C HIS A 54 -7.31 -9.28 -3.16
N PRO A 55 -6.69 -9.12 -1.97
CA PRO A 55 -7.02 -8.04 -1.04
C PRO A 55 -6.95 -6.63 -1.63
N ASP A 56 -6.03 -6.33 -2.54
CA ASP A 56 -5.99 -5.00 -3.18
C ASP A 56 -7.27 -4.71 -4.01
N GLN A 57 -7.70 -5.66 -4.84
CA GLN A 57 -8.90 -5.58 -5.65
C GLN A 57 -10.17 -5.46 -4.80
N GLU A 58 -10.25 -6.23 -3.72
CA GLU A 58 -11.39 -6.16 -2.79
C GLU A 58 -11.44 -4.83 -2.04
N TYR A 59 -10.27 -4.30 -1.62
CA TYR A 59 -10.19 -3.05 -0.89
C TYR A 59 -10.61 -1.89 -1.79
N TRP A 60 -9.98 -1.74 -2.96
CA TRP A 60 -10.23 -0.61 -3.85
C TRP A 60 -11.63 -0.64 -4.50
N ARG A 61 -12.30 -1.80 -4.56
CA ARG A 61 -13.74 -1.86 -4.92
C ARG A 61 -14.66 -1.23 -3.88
N LYS A 62 -14.24 -1.18 -2.61
CA LYS A 62 -15.04 -0.68 -1.47
C LYS A 62 -14.66 0.75 -1.07
N VAL A 63 -13.44 1.19 -1.42
CA VAL A 63 -12.99 2.56 -1.18
C VAL A 63 -13.90 3.53 -1.92
N LYS A 64 -14.42 4.51 -1.19
CA LYS A 64 -15.19 5.61 -1.77
C LYS A 64 -14.27 6.53 -2.56
N SER A 65 -14.82 7.15 -3.60
CA SER A 65 -14.10 8.23 -4.29
C SER A 65 -13.77 9.36 -3.30
N PRO A 66 -12.72 10.16 -3.56
CA PRO A 66 -12.39 11.31 -2.72
C PRO A 66 -13.58 12.24 -2.48
N ASP A 67 -14.36 12.51 -3.53
CA ASP A 67 -15.54 13.37 -3.46
C ASP A 67 -16.62 12.78 -2.53
N ASP A 68 -16.92 11.48 -2.66
CA ASP A 68 -17.89 10.78 -1.80
C ASP A 68 -17.44 10.64 -0.35
N ALA A 69 -16.12 10.68 -0.12
CA ALA A 69 -15.50 10.63 1.19
C ALA A 69 -15.29 12.02 1.82
N GLY A 70 -15.56 13.11 1.09
CA GLY A 70 -15.27 14.48 1.53
C GLY A 70 -13.78 14.76 1.71
N ILE A 71 -12.93 14.09 0.93
CA ILE A 71 -11.47 14.21 0.99
C ILE A 71 -11.00 15.24 -0.04
N ASP A 72 -10.32 16.29 0.43
CA ASP A 72 -9.64 17.24 -0.44
C ASP A 72 -8.33 16.63 -0.99
N LEU A 73 -8.33 16.30 -2.28
CA LEU A 73 -7.16 15.77 -2.99
C LEU A 73 -5.94 16.70 -2.90
N ALA A 74 -6.14 18.03 -2.89
CA ALA A 74 -5.04 18.99 -2.83
C ALA A 74 -4.33 19.00 -1.47
N ALA A 75 -5.01 18.53 -0.41
CA ALA A 75 -4.45 18.39 0.92
C ALA A 75 -3.62 17.10 1.10
N ILE A 76 -3.72 16.13 0.17
CA ILE A 76 -3.00 14.87 0.24
C ILE A 76 -1.57 15.04 -0.28
N ALA A 77 -0.59 14.81 0.59
CA ALA A 77 0.82 14.80 0.21
C ALA A 77 1.25 13.43 -0.37
N ARG A 78 0.65 12.33 0.11
CA ARG A 78 0.84 10.97 -0.44
C ARG A 78 -0.24 10.01 0.05
N ILE A 79 -0.37 8.87 -0.62
CA ILE A 79 -1.10 7.72 -0.09
C ILE A 79 -0.07 6.65 0.34
N GLU A 80 -0.18 6.21 1.59
CA GLU A 80 0.61 5.09 2.11
C GLU A 80 -0.24 3.83 2.15
N ILE A 81 0.22 2.78 1.47
CA ILE A 81 -0.48 1.51 1.29
C ILE A 81 0.32 0.44 2.01
N ASP A 82 -0.27 -0.11 3.05
CA ASP A 82 0.24 -1.26 3.76
C ASP A 82 -0.37 -2.51 3.15
N CYS A 83 0.44 -3.23 2.40
CA CYS A 83 0.04 -4.46 1.74
C CYS A 83 1.01 -5.56 2.14
N THR A 84 0.49 -6.54 2.87
CA THR A 84 1.24 -7.72 3.28
C THR A 84 1.59 -8.61 2.09
N LEU A 85 0.88 -8.48 0.96
CA LEU A 85 0.99 -9.32 -0.24
C LEU A 85 1.82 -8.69 -1.39
N LEU A 86 2.81 -7.86 -1.08
CA LEU A 86 3.60 -7.13 -2.09
C LEU A 86 4.87 -7.86 -2.55
N PRO A 87 5.24 -7.65 -3.83
CA PRO A 87 4.51 -8.13 -5.00
C PRO A 87 4.72 -9.63 -5.17
N CYS A 88 3.70 -10.32 -5.66
CA CYS A 88 3.81 -11.68 -6.19
C CYS A 88 4.94 -11.74 -7.23
N ALA A 89 6.12 -12.20 -6.83
CA ALA A 89 7.20 -12.52 -7.75
C ALA A 89 6.74 -13.75 -8.57
N GLY A 90 6.03 -13.49 -9.66
CA GLY A 90 5.36 -14.52 -10.44
C GLY A 90 4.45 -13.92 -11.50
N GLY A 91 4.96 -13.80 -12.72
CA GLY A 91 4.20 -13.68 -13.97
C GLY A 91 3.44 -12.38 -14.26
N ASN A 92 2.86 -11.71 -13.27
CA ASN A 92 1.79 -10.73 -13.52
C ASN A 92 2.04 -9.30 -13.04
N ASP A 93 3.22 -8.98 -12.48
CA ASP A 93 3.56 -7.62 -12.00
C ASP A 93 2.44 -7.01 -11.11
N GLY A 94 1.70 -7.84 -10.37
CA GLY A 94 0.38 -7.52 -9.79
C GLY A 94 0.42 -6.24 -8.97
N CYS A 95 0.99 -6.26 -7.76
CA CYS A 95 0.98 -5.06 -6.92
C CYS A 95 1.83 -3.89 -7.47
N LEU A 96 2.80 -4.17 -8.35
CA LEU A 96 3.61 -3.14 -9.01
C LEU A 96 2.75 -2.28 -9.96
N LEU A 97 1.85 -2.90 -10.71
CA LEU A 97 1.09 -2.22 -11.77
C LEU A 97 -0.37 -2.01 -11.43
N ILE A 98 -0.97 -2.98 -10.76
CA ILE A 98 -2.39 -2.99 -10.43
C ILE A 98 -2.70 -2.00 -9.32
N VAL A 99 -1.89 -1.93 -8.25
CA VAL A 99 -2.21 -1.03 -7.13
C VAL A 99 -2.21 0.44 -7.56
N PRO A 100 -1.20 0.98 -8.28
CA PRO A 100 -1.26 2.35 -8.77
C PRO A 100 -2.49 2.61 -9.65
N PHE A 101 -2.81 1.66 -10.53
CA PHE A 101 -3.99 1.72 -11.39
C PHE A 101 -5.31 1.74 -10.60
N LEU A 102 -5.46 0.88 -9.58
CA LEU A 102 -6.65 0.84 -8.73
C LEU A 102 -6.84 2.13 -7.95
N VAL A 103 -5.76 2.71 -7.44
CA VAL A 103 -5.78 4.02 -6.76
C VAL A 103 -6.29 5.10 -7.73
N GLN A 104 -5.75 5.13 -8.95
CA GLN A 104 -6.19 6.07 -9.98
C GLN A 104 -7.67 5.87 -10.34
N GLN A 105 -8.11 4.61 -10.53
CA GLN A 105 -9.51 4.28 -10.81
C GLN A 105 -10.47 4.68 -9.70
N ALA A 106 -10.03 4.63 -8.44
CA ALA A 106 -10.80 5.07 -7.29
C ALA A 106 -10.92 6.61 -7.19
N GLY A 107 -10.39 7.37 -8.16
CA GLY A 107 -10.47 8.83 -8.20
C GLY A 107 -9.29 9.54 -7.53
N PHE A 108 -8.34 8.81 -6.97
CA PHE A 108 -7.10 9.36 -6.41
C PHE A 108 -6.09 9.58 -7.54
N GLY A 109 -6.34 10.62 -8.35
CA GLY A 109 -5.72 10.96 -9.64
C GLY A 109 -4.21 10.74 -9.77
N ASP A 110 -3.40 11.79 -9.84
CA ASP A 110 -1.94 11.68 -9.89
C ASP A 110 -1.34 12.06 -8.52
N LEU A 111 -1.29 11.09 -7.61
CA LEU A 111 -0.79 11.27 -6.25
C LEU A 111 0.47 10.44 -6.01
N PRO A 112 1.42 10.93 -5.20
CA PRO A 112 2.52 10.12 -4.71
C PRO A 112 1.98 8.94 -3.91
N LEU A 113 2.47 7.73 -4.23
CA LEU A 113 2.18 6.50 -3.54
C LEU A 113 3.43 5.98 -2.87
N ARG A 114 3.24 5.41 -1.69
CA ARG A 114 4.23 4.57 -1.03
C ARG A 114 3.58 3.27 -0.64
N ILE A 115 4.10 2.19 -1.20
CA ILE A 115 3.56 0.85 -1.05
C ILE A 115 4.57 0.04 -0.21
N PHE A 116 4.17 -0.49 0.94
CA PHE A 116 5.06 -1.15 1.91
C PHE A 116 4.34 -2.29 2.65
N SER A 117 5.06 -3.06 3.47
CA SER A 117 4.46 -4.05 4.38
C SER A 117 4.97 -3.87 5.82
N HIS A 118 4.07 -3.55 6.76
CA HIS A 118 4.42 -3.37 8.18
C HIS A 118 5.10 -4.59 8.81
N ARG A 119 4.69 -5.82 8.42
CA ARG A 119 5.28 -7.09 8.92
C ARG A 119 6.79 -7.14 8.74
N TYR A 120 7.27 -6.41 7.76
CA TYR A 120 8.66 -6.41 7.35
C TYR A 120 9.38 -5.08 7.66
N GLU A 121 8.68 -4.07 8.18
CA GLU A 121 9.28 -2.82 8.66
C GLU A 121 9.99 -2.97 10.01
N GLY A 122 9.66 -4.01 10.78
CA GLY A 122 10.36 -4.39 12.02
C GLY A 122 11.56 -5.32 11.82
N GLY A 123 11.88 -5.71 10.58
CA GLY A 123 12.95 -6.66 10.27
C GLY A 123 14.36 -6.08 10.32
N ASP A 124 15.35 -6.95 10.07
CA ASP A 124 16.77 -6.62 10.02
C ASP A 124 17.06 -5.45 9.07
N ILE A 125 17.59 -4.36 9.64
CA ILE A 125 17.92 -3.10 8.96
C ILE A 125 19.04 -3.22 7.91
N SER A 126 19.77 -4.35 7.91
CA SER A 126 20.83 -4.66 6.95
C SER A 126 20.32 -5.15 5.59
N LYS A 127 19.02 -5.51 5.50
CA LYS A 127 18.38 -5.95 4.25
C LYS A 127 17.89 -4.76 3.41
N PRO A 128 17.88 -4.88 2.07
CA PRO A 128 17.41 -3.80 1.20
C PRO A 128 15.99 -3.36 1.57
N LYS A 129 15.75 -2.04 1.50
CA LYS A 129 14.54 -1.42 2.01
C LYS A 129 13.30 -1.92 1.27
N ARG A 130 12.23 -2.10 2.03
CA ARG A 130 11.03 -2.85 1.70
C ARG A 130 9.84 -1.92 1.41
N TYR A 131 10.01 -1.00 0.48
CA TYR A 131 8.92 -0.13 0.03
C TYR A 131 9.11 0.28 -1.42
N PHE A 132 8.00 0.54 -2.09
CA PHE A 132 7.94 0.96 -3.48
C PHE A 132 7.26 2.32 -3.55
N ASP A 133 8.04 3.35 -3.88
CA ASP A 133 7.52 4.69 -4.13
C ASP A 133 7.22 4.85 -5.63
N CYS A 134 6.02 5.33 -5.95
CA CYS A 134 5.58 5.62 -7.31
C CYS A 134 4.50 6.71 -7.32
N ARG A 135 3.84 6.94 -8.45
CA ARG A 135 2.62 7.73 -8.53
C ARG A 135 1.49 6.89 -9.07
N SER A 136 0.25 7.17 -8.67
CA SER A 136 -0.94 6.45 -9.15
C SER A 136 -1.12 6.53 -10.66
N ALA A 137 -0.67 7.62 -11.29
CA ALA A 137 -0.70 7.79 -12.74
C ALA A 137 0.62 7.44 -13.46
N SER A 138 1.61 6.87 -12.77
CA SER A 138 2.89 6.53 -13.39
C SER A 138 2.71 5.48 -14.50
N PRO A 139 3.27 5.69 -15.71
CA PRO A 139 3.17 4.72 -16.79
C PRO A 139 3.92 3.42 -16.45
N ARG A 140 3.46 2.29 -17.03
CA ARG A 140 4.02 0.95 -16.78
C ARG A 140 5.54 0.87 -16.87
N GLY A 141 6.15 1.53 -17.85
CA GLY A 141 7.61 1.54 -18.02
C GLY A 141 8.34 2.24 -16.86
N GLU A 142 7.77 3.32 -16.34
CA GLU A 142 8.30 4.02 -15.17
C GLU A 142 8.12 3.21 -13.88
N LEU A 143 6.96 2.58 -13.68
CA LEU A 143 6.73 1.70 -12.54
C LEU A 143 7.78 0.59 -12.47
N LYS A 144 8.04 -0.10 -13.59
CA LYS A 144 9.09 -1.12 -13.67
C LYS A 144 10.48 -0.58 -13.34
N ARG A 145 10.81 0.62 -13.84
CA ARG A 145 12.10 1.27 -13.53
C ARG A 145 12.22 1.63 -12.05
N LEU A 146 11.18 2.25 -11.47
CA LEU A 146 11.15 2.62 -10.06
C LEU A 146 11.24 1.40 -9.14
N PHE A 147 10.61 0.29 -9.52
CA PHE A 147 10.69 -0.96 -8.79
C PHE A 147 12.11 -1.54 -8.79
N ALA A 148 12.78 -1.54 -9.94
CA ALA A 148 14.17 -2.00 -10.05
C ALA A 148 15.15 -1.15 -9.21
N VAL A 149 14.89 0.16 -9.10
CA VAL A 149 15.76 1.11 -8.36
C VAL A 149 15.49 1.12 -6.86
N ASN A 150 14.23 0.93 -6.44
CA ASN A 150 13.84 0.94 -5.03
C ASN A 150 14.09 -0.40 -4.31
N GLY A 151 14.69 -1.37 -5.00
CA GLY A 151 15.03 -2.69 -4.49
C GLY A 151 13.96 -3.73 -4.87
N SER A 152 14.41 -4.84 -5.45
CA SER A 152 13.55 -6.01 -5.66
C SER A 152 13.13 -6.57 -4.31
N TRP A 153 11.85 -6.91 -4.20
CA TRP A 153 11.31 -7.65 -3.08
C TRP A 153 11.35 -9.14 -3.38
N ASP A 154 11.91 -9.94 -2.48
CA ASP A 154 11.88 -11.39 -2.59
C ASP A 154 11.21 -11.98 -1.33
N TRP A 155 10.17 -12.78 -1.55
CA TRP A 155 9.49 -13.58 -0.54
C TRP A 155 10.41 -14.64 0.08
N ALA A 156 11.45 -15.03 -0.66
CA ALA A 156 12.43 -16.03 -0.27
C ALA A 156 13.69 -15.44 0.38
N ALA A 157 13.77 -14.12 0.58
CA ALA A 157 14.86 -13.57 1.38
C ALA A 157 14.69 -14.07 2.84
N PRO A 158 15.62 -14.90 3.35
CA PRO A 158 15.47 -15.64 4.60
C PRO A 158 15.23 -14.73 5.80
#